data_AF-A0A518GZV2-F1
#
_entry.id   AF-A0A518GZV2-F1
#
_cell.length_a   1.000
_cell.length_b   1.000
_cell.length_c   1.000
_cell.angle_alpha   90.00
_cell.angle_beta   90.00
_cell.angle_gamma   90.00
#
_symmetry.space_group_name_H-M   'P 1'
#
loop_
_entity.id
_entity.type
_entity.pdbx_description
1 polymer ?
#
loop_
_entity_poly.entity_id
_entity_poly.type
_entity_poly.pdbx_seq_one_letter_code
_entity_poly.pdbx_strand_id
1 'polypeptide(L)'
;MSDYIWVSRENALGQFAVDLHRCQRFRVSDPRIHEWADTLCIYYLTPDGRWIKHVGDNMPVNGDEEPWDWGEWYEEAEPVQVAHDMLWRFDGRLPPELEEYREIAADYDRFAAWLDGDPDPEATADNPRPRWDVGTRRLVVGGVAWEAFSREAENQCAILDAFERAGWPESIPNPLDTEEKLNQTIKDFNKKARCSGGPLQFRRDNCRVRWRLASGSSKP
;
A
#
# COMPACT_ATOMS: atom_id res chain seq x y z
N MET A 1 -19.61 -15.84 -27.48
CA MET A 1 -19.83 -14.59 -26.73
C MET A 1 -18.59 -14.40 -25.91
N SER A 2 -17.96 -13.23 -26.00
CA SER A 2 -16.81 -12.93 -25.15
C SER A 2 -17.35 -12.26 -23.90
N ASP A 3 -17.20 -12.91 -22.75
CA ASP A 3 -17.64 -12.38 -21.45
C ASP A 3 -16.61 -11.37 -20.95
N TYR A 4 -16.61 -10.19 -21.57
CA TYR A 4 -15.88 -9.04 -21.07
C TYR A 4 -16.67 -8.38 -19.95
N ILE A 5 -16.03 -8.17 -18.80
CA ILE A 5 -16.58 -7.40 -17.68
C ILE A 5 -15.85 -6.07 -17.56
N TRP A 6 -16.53 -5.08 -16.99
CA TRP A 6 -15.93 -3.79 -16.64
C TRP A 6 -15.63 -3.80 -15.14
N VAL A 7 -14.34 -3.68 -14.81
CA VAL A 7 -13.85 -3.69 -13.43
C VAL A 7 -13.49 -2.28 -13.01
N SER A 8 -13.98 -1.87 -11.84
CA SER A 8 -13.62 -0.61 -11.21
C SER A 8 -12.34 -0.76 -10.38
N ARG A 9 -11.50 0.27 -10.40
CA ARG A 9 -10.40 0.41 -9.42
C ARG A 9 -10.93 0.97 -8.10
N GLU A 10 -10.28 0.68 -6.99
CA GLU A 10 -10.62 1.22 -5.65
C GLU A 10 -10.72 2.76 -5.62
N ASN A 11 -9.99 3.47 -6.51
CA ASN A 11 -10.06 4.92 -6.59
C ASN A 11 -11.27 5.49 -7.37
N ALA A 12 -12.15 4.63 -7.88
CA ALA A 12 -13.43 4.96 -8.54
C ALA A 12 -13.37 5.89 -9.78
N LEU A 13 -12.18 6.21 -10.32
CA LEU A 13 -12.02 7.17 -11.42
C LEU A 13 -11.92 6.54 -12.81
N GLY A 14 -12.03 5.22 -12.94
CA GLY A 14 -12.03 4.53 -14.23
C GLY A 14 -12.36 3.04 -14.15
N GLN A 15 -12.81 2.51 -15.28
CA GLN A 15 -13.05 1.08 -15.48
C GLN A 15 -12.15 0.53 -16.58
N PHE A 16 -11.81 -0.75 -16.49
CA PHE A 16 -11.11 -1.46 -17.55
C PHE A 16 -11.83 -2.77 -17.89
N ALA A 17 -11.73 -3.17 -19.16
CA ALA A 17 -12.30 -4.42 -19.63
C ALA A 17 -11.39 -5.60 -19.26
N VAL A 18 -11.97 -6.67 -18.70
CA VAL A 18 -11.28 -7.93 -18.41
C VAL A 18 -11.94 -9.07 -19.17
N ASP A 19 -11.12 -9.88 -19.84
CA ASP A 19 -11.56 -11.12 -20.47
C ASP A 19 -11.50 -12.27 -19.45
N LEU A 20 -12.66 -12.66 -18.92
CA LEU A 20 -12.73 -13.70 -17.89
C LEU A 20 -12.26 -15.08 -18.38
N HIS A 21 -12.32 -15.36 -19.69
CA HIS A 21 -11.86 -16.64 -20.24
C HIS A 21 -10.35 -16.82 -20.17
N ARG A 22 -9.61 -15.72 -19.99
CA ARG A 22 -8.16 -15.75 -19.82
C ARG A 22 -7.72 -15.77 -18.36
N CYS A 23 -8.66 -15.68 -17.43
CA CYS A 23 -8.36 -15.61 -16.01
C CYS A 23 -8.42 -16.99 -15.35
N GLN A 24 -7.59 -17.20 -14.33
CA GLN A 24 -7.75 -18.34 -13.44
C GLN A 24 -8.84 -18.03 -12.42
N ARG A 25 -9.83 -18.91 -12.31
CA ARG A 25 -11.02 -18.69 -11.47
C ARG A 25 -10.90 -19.45 -10.15
N PHE A 26 -11.15 -18.77 -9.04
CA PHE A 26 -11.20 -19.31 -7.69
C PHE A 26 -12.59 -19.08 -7.10
N ARG A 27 -13.28 -20.17 -6.75
CA ARG A 27 -14.63 -20.11 -6.16
C ARG A 27 -14.50 -20.29 -4.66
N VAL A 28 -14.86 -19.26 -3.89
CA VAL A 28 -14.85 -19.30 -2.43
C VAL A 28 -16.29 -19.43 -1.95
N SER A 29 -16.63 -20.59 -1.41
CA SER A 29 -17.91 -20.85 -0.73
C SER A 29 -17.65 -20.88 0.76
N ASP A 30 -18.40 -20.10 1.55
CA ASP A 30 -18.35 -20.23 3.01
C ASP A 30 -19.27 -21.38 3.45
N PRO A 31 -18.73 -22.52 3.90
CA PRO A 31 -19.54 -23.68 4.28
C PRO A 31 -20.40 -23.43 5.52
N ARG A 32 -20.19 -22.32 6.24
CA ARG A 32 -20.97 -21.93 7.43
C ARG A 32 -22.23 -21.15 7.07
N ILE A 33 -22.31 -20.61 5.86
CA ILE A 33 -23.49 -19.90 5.40
C ILE A 33 -24.44 -20.93 4.79
N HIS A 34 -25.64 -21.06 5.36
CA HIS A 34 -26.66 -22.04 4.96
C HIS A 34 -26.96 -21.99 3.46
N GLU A 35 -27.37 -23.15 2.90
CA GLU A 35 -27.60 -23.50 1.48
C GLU A 35 -28.38 -22.49 0.60
N TRP A 36 -28.94 -21.42 1.17
CA TRP A 36 -29.77 -20.43 0.49
C TRP A 36 -29.12 -19.04 0.39
N ALA A 37 -27.98 -18.83 1.05
CA ALA A 37 -27.20 -17.60 1.00
C ALA A 37 -25.76 -17.91 0.57
N ASP A 38 -25.62 -18.58 -0.59
CA ASP A 38 -24.34 -18.70 -1.28
C ASP A 38 -23.88 -17.29 -1.70
N THR A 39 -23.34 -16.49 -0.76
CA THR A 39 -22.53 -15.32 -1.09
C THR A 39 -21.26 -15.86 -1.72
N LEU A 40 -21.35 -16.07 -3.03
CA LEU A 40 -20.28 -16.65 -3.79
C LEU A 40 -19.28 -15.56 -4.13
N CYS A 41 -18.25 -15.41 -3.30
CA CYS A 41 -17.10 -14.63 -3.72
C CYS A 41 -16.33 -15.45 -4.75
N ILE A 42 -16.34 -14.98 -5.99
CA ILE A 42 -15.50 -15.54 -7.04
C ILE A 42 -14.32 -14.58 -7.21
N TYR A 43 -13.10 -15.10 -7.18
CA TYR A 43 -11.91 -14.34 -7.51
C TYR A 43 -11.38 -14.80 -8.87
N TYR A 44 -10.86 -13.86 -9.65
CA TYR A 44 -10.22 -14.11 -10.93
C TYR A 44 -8.80 -13.55 -10.89
N LEU A 45 -7.80 -14.39 -11.15
CA LEU A 45 -6.42 -13.96 -11.38
C LEU A 45 -6.21 -13.75 -12.87
N THR A 46 -5.95 -12.51 -13.27
CA THR A 46 -5.69 -12.14 -14.66
C THR A 46 -4.28 -12.58 -15.10
N PRO A 47 -4.00 -12.73 -16.41
CA PRO A 47 -2.66 -13.06 -16.90
C PRO A 47 -1.56 -12.06 -16.54
N ASP A 48 -1.92 -10.82 -16.21
CA ASP A 48 -1.01 -9.77 -15.77
C ASP A 48 -0.88 -9.67 -14.24
N GLY A 49 -1.42 -10.64 -13.49
CA GLY A 49 -1.20 -10.79 -12.05
C GLY A 49 -2.16 -10.01 -11.15
N ARG A 50 -3.25 -9.45 -11.70
CA ARG A 50 -4.25 -8.70 -10.94
C ARG A 50 -5.35 -9.62 -10.45
N TRP A 51 -5.88 -9.32 -9.27
CA TRP A 51 -7.00 -10.04 -8.70
C TRP A 51 -8.29 -9.25 -8.88
N ILE A 52 -9.31 -9.90 -9.44
CA ILE A 52 -10.65 -9.34 -9.58
C ILE A 52 -11.59 -10.10 -8.66
N LYS A 53 -12.22 -9.40 -7.74
CA LYS A 53 -13.31 -9.94 -6.91
C LYS A 53 -14.63 -9.71 -7.63
N HIS A 54 -15.38 -10.78 -7.79
CA HIS A 54 -16.76 -10.78 -8.23
C HIS A 54 -17.65 -11.06 -7.03
N VAL A 55 -18.49 -10.08 -6.71
CA VAL A 55 -19.47 -10.17 -5.64
C VAL A 55 -20.85 -10.21 -6.28
N GLY A 56 -21.55 -11.33 -6.05
CA GLY A 56 -22.97 -11.44 -6.29
C GLY A 56 -23.68 -11.53 -4.95
N ASP A 57 -24.51 -10.54 -4.63
CA ASP A 57 -25.33 -10.58 -3.42
C ASP A 57 -26.58 -11.42 -3.66
N ASN A 58 -26.64 -12.59 -3.01
CA ASN A 58 -27.86 -13.38 -2.84
C ASN A 58 -28.40 -13.11 -1.44
N MET A 59 -29.07 -11.99 -1.24
CA MET A 59 -29.80 -11.73 0.00
C MET A 59 -31.25 -12.22 -0.17
N PRO A 60 -31.69 -13.27 0.56
CA PRO A 60 -33.09 -13.60 0.62
C PRO A 60 -33.82 -12.49 1.37
N VAL A 61 -34.62 -11.68 0.66
CA VAL A 61 -35.52 -10.72 1.30
C VAL A 61 -36.69 -11.53 1.89
N ASN A 62 -36.79 -11.54 3.20
CA ASN A 62 -37.98 -12.04 3.88
C ASN A 62 -39.16 -11.11 3.57
N GLY A 63 -40.04 -11.52 2.67
CA GLY A 63 -41.40 -10.97 2.51
C GLY A 63 -41.63 -10.15 1.24
N ASP A 64 -42.55 -10.65 0.40
CA ASP A 64 -43.51 -10.03 -0.53
C ASP A 64 -43.24 -8.70 -1.30
N GLU A 65 -42.09 -8.04 -1.19
CA GLU A 65 -41.81 -6.75 -1.86
C GLU A 65 -40.80 -6.88 -3.03
N GLU A 66 -41.31 -6.61 -4.23
CA GLU A 66 -40.67 -6.29 -5.53
C GLU A 66 -39.56 -7.20 -6.14
N PRO A 67 -39.49 -7.32 -7.49
CA PRO A 67 -38.47 -8.12 -8.17
C PRO A 67 -37.12 -7.40 -8.20
N TRP A 68 -36.24 -7.83 -7.30
CA TRP A 68 -34.77 -7.87 -7.34
C TRP A 68 -34.07 -6.98 -8.39
N ASP A 69 -33.33 -5.97 -7.93
CA ASP A 69 -32.20 -5.44 -8.69
C ASP A 69 -30.97 -6.27 -8.33
N TRP A 70 -30.61 -7.20 -9.20
CA TRP A 70 -29.43 -8.06 -9.03
C TRP A 70 -28.18 -7.21 -9.18
N GLY A 71 -27.54 -6.88 -8.06
CA GLY A 71 -26.23 -6.23 -8.06
C GLY A 71 -25.13 -7.27 -8.28
N GLU A 72 -24.70 -7.47 -9.51
CA GLU A 72 -23.38 -8.04 -9.78
C GLU A 72 -22.39 -6.89 -9.95
N TRP A 73 -21.31 -6.91 -9.17
CA TRP A 73 -20.21 -5.98 -9.38
C TRP A 73 -18.85 -6.66 -9.32
N TYR A 74 -17.90 -6.00 -9.97
CA TYR A 74 -16.54 -6.46 -10.12
C TYR A 74 -15.59 -5.35 -9.68
N GLU A 75 -14.71 -5.69 -8.75
CA GLU A 75 -13.70 -4.79 -8.22
C GLU A 75 -12.32 -5.43 -8.30
N GLU A 76 -11.32 -4.62 -8.56
CA GLU A 76 -9.93 -5.03 -8.39
C GLU A 76 -9.65 -5.14 -6.88
N ALA A 77 -9.08 -6.26 -6.44
CA ALA A 77 -8.78 -6.54 -5.05
C ALA A 77 -7.26 -6.70 -4.86
N GLU A 78 -6.76 -6.24 -3.72
CA GLU A 78 -5.35 -6.42 -3.38
C GLU A 78 -5.07 -7.90 -3.01
N PRO A 79 -3.93 -8.48 -3.40
CA PRO A 79 -3.62 -9.89 -3.14
C PRO A 79 -3.78 -10.30 -1.67
N VAL A 80 -3.40 -9.43 -0.73
CA VAL A 80 -3.54 -9.69 0.72
C VAL A 80 -5.01 -9.72 1.18
N GLN A 81 -5.90 -8.92 0.59
CA GLN A 81 -7.34 -9.01 0.85
C GLN A 81 -7.88 -10.36 0.37
N VAL A 82 -7.47 -10.78 -0.84
CA VAL A 82 -7.87 -12.08 -1.40
C VAL A 82 -7.35 -13.23 -0.53
N ALA A 83 -6.09 -13.15 -0.09
CA ALA A 83 -5.50 -14.15 0.79
C ALA A 83 -6.25 -14.24 2.12
N HIS A 84 -6.62 -13.10 2.71
CA HIS A 84 -7.38 -13.06 3.95
C HIS A 84 -8.78 -13.69 3.78
N ASP A 85 -9.52 -13.25 2.75
CA ASP A 85 -10.84 -13.77 2.41
C ASP A 85 -10.79 -15.30 2.17
N MET A 86 -9.77 -15.78 1.44
CA MET A 86 -9.57 -17.21 1.18
C MET A 86 -9.19 -17.99 2.44
N LEU A 87 -8.28 -17.51 3.27
CA LEU A 87 -7.91 -18.22 4.50
C LEU A 87 -9.10 -18.39 5.45
N TRP A 88 -9.93 -17.36 5.56
CA TRP A 88 -11.11 -17.36 6.45
C TRP A 88 -12.28 -18.20 5.94
N ARG A 89 -12.32 -18.53 4.64
CA ARG A 89 -13.46 -19.21 4.00
C ARG A 89 -13.08 -20.55 3.33
N PHE A 90 -11.81 -20.80 3.06
CA PHE A 90 -11.32 -21.93 2.25
C PHE A 90 -10.43 -22.90 3.05
N ASP A 91 -10.86 -23.25 4.28
CA ASP A 91 -10.17 -24.23 5.14
C ASP A 91 -8.66 -23.95 5.30
N GLY A 92 -8.28 -22.66 5.33
CA GLY A 92 -6.89 -22.22 5.46
C GLY A 92 -5.97 -22.48 4.27
N ARG A 93 -6.51 -22.87 3.09
CA ARG A 93 -5.71 -23.12 1.88
C ARG A 93 -5.62 -21.87 1.01
N LEU A 94 -4.43 -21.65 0.44
CA LEU A 94 -4.16 -20.60 -0.53
C LEU A 94 -3.60 -21.19 -1.82
N PRO A 95 -3.85 -20.55 -2.97
CA PRO A 95 -3.11 -20.84 -4.18
C PRO A 95 -1.66 -20.33 -4.06
N PRO A 96 -0.70 -20.90 -4.82
CA PRO A 96 0.72 -20.54 -4.72
C PRO A 96 1.00 -19.03 -4.86
N GLU A 97 0.21 -18.33 -5.67
CA GLU A 97 0.32 -16.89 -5.92
C GLU A 97 -0.04 -16.04 -4.71
N LEU A 98 -0.69 -16.61 -3.69
CA LEU A 98 -1.09 -15.91 -2.46
C LEU A 98 -0.30 -16.36 -1.22
N GLU A 99 0.55 -17.38 -1.34
CA GLU A 99 1.30 -17.92 -0.19
C GLU A 99 2.24 -16.89 0.45
N GLU A 100 2.78 -15.94 -0.33
CA GLU A 100 3.62 -14.85 0.21
C GLU A 100 2.85 -13.94 1.19
N TYR A 101 1.53 -13.84 1.07
CA TYR A 101 0.70 -13.01 1.94
C TYR A 101 0.14 -13.78 3.14
N ARG A 102 0.40 -15.10 3.25
CA ARG A 102 -0.21 -15.96 4.29
C ARG A 102 0.00 -15.40 5.69
N GLU A 103 1.20 -14.93 6.01
CA GLU A 103 1.54 -14.47 7.36
C GLU A 103 0.69 -13.26 7.78
N ILE A 104 0.57 -12.27 6.91
CA ILE A 104 -0.23 -11.07 7.16
C ILE A 104 -1.72 -11.43 7.11
N ALA A 105 -2.15 -12.22 6.14
CA ALA A 105 -3.55 -12.55 5.92
C ALA A 105 -4.14 -13.49 6.98
N ALA A 106 -3.34 -14.37 7.59
CA ALA A 106 -3.78 -15.32 8.61
C ALA A 106 -3.98 -14.67 9.98
N ASP A 107 -3.23 -13.61 10.29
CA ASP A 107 -3.33 -12.86 11.53
C ASP A 107 -4.30 -11.69 11.35
N TYR A 108 -5.46 -11.77 12.03
CA TYR A 108 -6.49 -10.75 11.90
C TYR A 108 -6.02 -9.36 12.33
N ASP A 109 -5.19 -9.26 13.38
CA ASP A 109 -4.70 -7.98 13.88
C ASP A 109 -3.72 -7.35 12.89
N ARG A 110 -2.86 -8.16 12.27
CA ARG A 110 -1.95 -7.70 11.20
C ARG A 110 -2.71 -7.30 9.94
N PHE A 111 -3.73 -8.07 9.56
CA PHE A 111 -4.59 -7.72 8.42
C PHE A 111 -5.38 -6.44 8.67
N ALA A 112 -5.93 -6.26 9.88
CA ALA A 112 -6.66 -5.05 10.27
C ALA A 112 -5.73 -3.82 10.26
N ALA A 113 -4.51 -3.95 10.80
CA ALA A 113 -3.51 -2.90 10.71
C ALA A 113 -3.19 -2.55 9.24
N TRP A 114 -3.00 -3.57 8.40
CA TRP A 114 -2.80 -3.38 6.96
C TRP A 114 -3.97 -2.62 6.29
N LEU A 115 -5.22 -2.95 6.62
CA LEU A 115 -6.42 -2.26 6.11
C LEU A 115 -6.50 -0.79 6.56
N ASP A 116 -6.15 -0.51 7.81
CA ASP A 116 -6.14 0.84 8.38
C ASP A 116 -5.00 1.70 7.81
N GLY A 117 -4.15 1.11 6.96
CA GLY A 117 -2.93 1.75 6.48
C GLY A 117 -1.92 2.00 7.60
N ASP A 118 -2.07 1.31 8.73
CA ASP A 118 -1.08 1.25 9.79
C ASP A 118 -0.16 0.07 9.46
N PRO A 119 0.97 0.31 8.78
CA PRO A 119 1.77 -0.77 8.28
C PRO A 119 2.23 -1.62 9.46
N ASP A 120 2.11 -2.94 9.29
CA ASP A 120 2.89 -3.91 10.02
C ASP A 120 4.30 -3.32 10.25
N PRO A 121 4.76 -3.18 11.51
CA PRO A 121 6.06 -2.59 11.81
C PRO A 121 7.22 -3.29 11.07
N GLU A 122 7.01 -4.50 10.53
CA GLU A 122 8.00 -5.26 9.78
C GLU A 122 7.82 -5.24 8.24
N ALA A 123 6.65 -4.86 7.70
CA ALA A 123 6.38 -4.90 6.24
C ALA A 123 6.27 -3.50 5.62
N THR A 124 7.39 -2.94 5.15
CA THR A 124 7.37 -1.77 4.24
C THR A 124 8.19 -2.05 2.98
N ALA A 125 7.57 -2.63 1.95
CA ALA A 125 8.14 -2.73 0.61
C ALA A 125 7.72 -1.56 -0.30
N ASP A 126 6.50 -1.00 -0.16
CA ASP A 126 5.99 0.02 -1.09
C ASP A 126 5.96 1.47 -0.58
N ASN A 127 6.33 1.70 0.67
CA ASN A 127 6.73 3.04 1.12
C ASN A 127 8.02 2.91 1.90
N PRO A 128 9.17 2.91 1.21
CA PRO A 128 10.43 2.65 1.86
C PRO A 128 10.70 3.71 2.91
N ARG A 129 10.49 3.34 4.18
CA ARG A 129 10.85 4.19 5.31
C ARG A 129 12.33 4.51 5.18
N PRO A 130 12.71 5.80 5.16
CA PRO A 130 14.10 6.15 5.13
C PRO A 130 14.78 5.61 6.38
N ARG A 131 16.05 5.23 6.24
CA ARG A 131 16.89 4.80 7.34
C ARG A 131 18.18 5.59 7.31
N TRP A 132 18.51 6.24 8.41
CA TRP A 132 19.74 6.98 8.56
C TRP A 132 20.74 6.19 9.41
N ASP A 133 21.82 5.73 8.78
CA ASP A 133 22.94 5.10 9.48
C ASP A 133 23.92 6.18 9.95
N VAL A 134 23.88 6.52 11.23
CA VAL A 134 24.77 7.50 11.87
C VAL A 134 26.23 7.09 11.79
N GLY A 135 26.53 5.78 11.86
CA GLY A 135 27.88 5.24 11.88
C GLY A 135 28.57 5.40 10.52
N THR A 136 27.84 5.10 9.43
CA THR A 136 28.36 5.26 8.06
C THR A 136 27.99 6.60 7.42
N ARG A 137 27.16 7.40 8.09
CA ARG A 137 26.54 8.65 7.61
C ARG A 137 25.83 8.48 6.29
N ARG A 138 25.09 7.38 6.15
CA ARG A 138 24.39 7.01 4.93
C ARG A 138 22.89 7.01 5.11
N LEU A 139 22.21 7.64 4.15
CA LEU A 139 20.75 7.59 4.06
C LEU A 139 20.36 6.49 3.08
N VAL A 140 19.58 5.52 3.54
CA VAL A 140 19.06 4.41 2.76
C VAL A 140 17.55 4.60 2.61
N VAL A 141 17.04 4.47 1.39
CA VAL A 141 15.60 4.53 1.11
C VAL A 141 15.30 3.34 0.19
N GLY A 142 14.53 2.38 0.67
CA GLY A 142 14.05 1.25 -0.13
C GLY A 142 15.17 0.31 -0.55
N GLY A 143 16.08 0.05 0.38
CA GLY A 143 17.28 -0.75 0.14
C GLY A 143 18.35 -0.04 -0.70
N VAL A 144 18.07 1.13 -1.29
CA VAL A 144 19.05 1.90 -2.07
C VAL A 144 19.75 2.91 -1.16
N ALA A 145 21.07 2.76 -1.02
CA ALA A 145 21.90 3.75 -0.34
C ALA A 145 22.01 4.99 -1.22
N TRP A 146 21.42 6.10 -0.78
CA TRP A 146 21.36 7.33 -1.57
C TRP A 146 22.66 8.13 -1.50
N GLU A 147 23.19 8.38 -0.31
CA GLU A 147 24.45 9.12 -0.22
C GLU A 147 25.15 9.01 1.14
N ALA A 148 26.48 9.18 1.13
CA ALA A 148 27.28 9.43 2.33
C ALA A 148 27.45 10.94 2.54
N PHE A 149 27.07 11.45 3.70
CA PHE A 149 27.23 12.88 4.03
C PHE A 149 28.64 13.15 4.56
N SER A 150 29.29 14.19 4.04
CA SER A 150 30.62 14.62 4.50
C SER A 150 30.55 15.25 5.90
N ARG A 151 31.70 15.42 6.54
CA ARG A 151 31.80 16.03 7.89
C ARG A 151 31.31 17.47 7.96
N GLU A 152 31.23 18.18 6.84
CA GLU A 152 30.86 19.60 6.78
C GLU A 152 29.34 19.84 6.76
N ALA A 153 28.52 18.78 6.75
CA ALA A 153 27.06 18.85 6.65
C ALA A 153 26.35 18.69 8.02
N GLU A 154 26.87 19.30 9.08
CA GLU A 154 26.37 19.11 10.47
C GLU A 154 24.86 19.35 10.62
N ASN A 155 24.33 20.41 10.03
CA ASN A 155 22.89 20.70 10.11
C ASN A 155 22.03 19.67 9.36
N GLN A 156 22.54 19.09 8.26
CA GLN A 156 21.82 18.03 7.53
C GLN A 156 21.80 16.75 8.34
N CYS A 157 22.93 16.37 8.94
CA CYS A 157 23.03 15.26 9.86
C CYS A 157 22.08 15.46 11.06
N ALA A 158 22.01 16.67 11.63
CA ALA A 158 21.13 16.95 12.76
C ALA A 158 19.64 16.74 12.42
N ILE A 159 19.20 17.10 11.21
CA ILE A 159 17.84 16.81 10.74
C ILE A 159 17.62 15.30 10.62
N LEU A 160 18.56 14.58 9.98
CA LEU A 160 18.45 13.13 9.78
C LEU A 160 18.51 12.35 11.11
N ASP A 161 19.40 12.72 12.02
CA ASP A 161 19.50 12.18 13.38
C ASP A 161 18.20 12.37 14.16
N ALA A 162 17.54 13.53 14.00
CA ALA A 162 16.27 13.81 14.66
C ALA A 162 15.11 12.96 14.08
N PHE A 163 15.08 12.74 12.77
CA PHE A 163 14.12 11.82 12.15
C PHE A 163 14.36 10.37 12.57
N GLU A 164 15.60 9.90 12.55
CA GLU A 164 15.96 8.53 12.96
C GLU A 164 15.57 8.27 14.42
N ARG A 165 15.91 9.19 15.32
CA ARG A 165 15.56 9.08 16.75
C ARG A 165 14.05 9.07 16.99
N ALA A 166 13.29 9.73 16.11
CA ALA A 166 11.83 9.79 16.19
C ALA A 166 11.13 8.63 15.46
N GLY A 167 11.86 7.76 14.76
CA GLY A 167 11.28 6.67 13.96
C GLY A 167 10.64 7.14 12.64
N TRP A 168 11.16 8.23 12.04
CA TRP A 168 10.71 8.77 10.74
C TRP A 168 9.20 9.13 10.64
N PRO A 169 8.62 9.88 11.60
CA PRO A 169 7.25 10.36 11.47
C PRO A 169 7.13 11.33 10.28
N GLU A 170 5.92 11.57 9.78
CA GLU A 170 5.68 12.52 8.67
C GLU A 170 6.29 13.92 8.93
N SER A 171 6.34 14.32 10.21
CA SER A 171 6.96 15.58 10.63
C SER A 171 7.62 15.52 12.00
N ILE A 172 8.72 16.25 12.17
CA ILE A 172 9.38 16.49 13.47
C ILE A 172 9.42 17.99 13.81
N PRO A 173 9.51 18.38 15.09
CA PRO A 173 9.85 19.75 15.48
C PRO A 173 11.19 20.18 14.88
N ASN A 174 11.40 21.48 14.67
CA ASN A 174 12.66 22.03 14.18
C ASN A 174 13.84 21.58 15.08
N PRO A 175 14.80 20.78 14.57
CA PRO A 175 15.93 20.30 15.35
C PRO A 175 17.10 21.30 15.40
N LEU A 176 16.97 22.46 14.74
CA LEU A 176 18.02 23.49 14.65
C LEU A 176 17.63 24.74 15.44
N ASP A 177 18.64 25.50 15.87
CA ASP A 177 18.44 26.65 16.78
C ASP A 177 17.59 27.79 16.19
N THR A 178 17.63 27.98 14.86
CA THR A 178 16.93 29.09 14.19
C THR A 178 16.21 28.64 12.92
N GLU A 179 15.14 29.37 12.57
CA GLU A 179 14.36 29.10 11.36
C GLU A 179 15.16 29.37 10.08
N GLU A 180 16.06 30.36 10.10
CA GLU A 180 16.91 30.69 8.96
C GLU A 180 17.87 29.55 8.65
N LYS A 181 18.49 28.95 9.68
CA LYS A 181 19.36 27.77 9.54
C LYS A 181 18.57 26.60 8.96
N LEU A 182 17.34 26.39 9.43
CA LEU A 182 16.47 25.33 8.92
C LEU A 182 16.13 25.52 7.45
N ASN A 183 15.67 26.71 7.08
CA ASN A 183 15.29 27.01 5.70
C ASN A 183 16.47 26.84 4.75
N GLN A 184 17.65 27.32 5.14
CA GLN A 184 18.87 27.16 4.36
C GLN A 184 19.26 25.68 4.23
N THR A 185 19.22 24.93 5.33
CA THR A 185 19.56 23.49 5.35
C THR A 185 18.61 22.68 4.48
N ILE A 186 17.29 22.92 4.56
CA ILE A 186 16.28 22.26 3.71
C ILE A 186 16.54 22.59 2.23
N LYS A 187 16.86 23.86 1.92
CA LYS A 187 17.16 24.28 0.55
C LYS A 187 18.39 23.57 0.01
N ASP A 188 19.46 23.47 0.79
CA ASP A 188 20.69 22.80 0.40
C ASP A 188 20.49 21.29 0.26
N PHE A 189 19.74 20.68 1.17
CA PHE A 189 19.37 19.27 1.09
C PHE A 189 18.59 18.97 -0.21
N ASN A 190 17.53 19.74 -0.46
CA ASN A 190 16.69 19.55 -1.65
C ASN A 190 17.43 19.87 -2.96
N LYS A 191 18.37 20.82 -2.94
CA LYS A 191 19.23 21.12 -4.09
C LYS A 191 20.11 19.91 -4.41
N LYS A 192 20.74 19.33 -3.38
CA LYS A 192 21.55 18.12 -3.49
C LYS A 192 20.74 16.92 -3.97
N ALA A 193 19.57 16.69 -3.37
CA ALA A 193 18.61 15.67 -3.80
C ALA A 193 18.26 15.80 -5.29
N ARG A 194 17.98 17.00 -5.80
CA ARG A 194 17.69 17.19 -7.23
C ARG A 194 18.88 16.90 -8.14
N CYS A 195 20.09 17.28 -7.73
CA CYS A 195 21.30 17.04 -8.52
C CYS A 195 21.69 15.55 -8.57
N SER A 196 21.48 14.82 -7.47
CA SER A 196 21.88 13.41 -7.32
C SER A 196 20.75 12.41 -7.58
N GLY A 197 19.57 12.85 -8.03
CA GLY A 197 18.41 11.97 -8.21
C GLY A 197 17.85 11.39 -6.90
N GLY A 198 17.96 12.15 -5.81
CA GLY A 198 17.61 11.71 -4.48
C GLY A 198 16.12 11.50 -4.25
N PRO A 199 15.76 10.42 -3.52
CA PRO A 199 14.37 10.01 -3.34
C PRO A 199 13.63 10.82 -2.29
N LEU A 200 14.28 11.77 -1.60
CA LEU A 200 13.69 12.50 -0.48
C LEU A 200 13.62 14.00 -0.72
N GLN A 201 12.52 14.61 -0.29
CA GLN A 201 12.34 16.04 -0.23
C GLN A 201 11.89 16.45 1.16
N PHE A 202 12.55 17.46 1.72
CA PHE A 202 12.14 18.09 2.97
C PHE A 202 11.38 19.38 2.69
N ARG A 203 10.40 19.69 3.54
CA ARG A 203 9.68 20.95 3.52
C ARG A 203 9.54 21.47 4.94
N ARG A 204 9.50 22.78 5.09
CA ARG A 204 9.10 23.41 6.35
C ARG A 204 7.59 23.50 6.39
N ASP A 205 7.02 23.16 7.52
CA ASP A 205 5.63 23.42 7.86
C ASP A 205 5.57 24.05 9.26
N ASN A 206 5.36 25.38 9.31
CA ASN A 206 5.49 26.17 10.53
C ASN A 206 6.86 25.94 11.23
N CYS A 207 6.84 25.50 12.49
CA CYS A 207 8.03 25.17 13.28
C CYS A 207 8.47 23.69 13.14
N ARG A 208 7.99 23.00 12.11
CA ARG A 208 8.24 21.58 11.88
C ARG A 208 8.92 21.34 10.53
N VAL A 209 9.63 20.22 10.46
CA VAL A 209 10.21 19.68 9.23
C VAL A 209 9.36 18.50 8.81
N ARG A 210 8.84 18.54 7.59
CA ARG A 210 8.15 17.42 6.92
C ARG A 210 9.06 16.78 5.89
N TRP A 211 8.93 15.48 5.69
CA TRP A 211 9.57 14.78 4.60
C TRP A 211 8.54 14.12 3.68
N ARG A 212 8.93 13.87 2.44
CA ARG A 212 8.16 13.09 1.48
C ARG A 212 9.09 12.42 0.49
N LEU A 213 8.65 11.32 -0.10
CA LEU A 213 9.32 10.77 -1.27
C LEU A 213 9.18 11.74 -2.44
N ALA A 214 10.26 11.94 -3.18
CA ALA A 214 10.24 12.64 -4.45
C ALA A 214 9.45 11.76 -5.42
N SER A 215 8.22 12.16 -5.76
CA SER A 215 7.45 11.55 -6.85
C SER A 215 8.35 11.51 -8.08
N GLY A 216 8.73 10.30 -8.51
CA GLY A 216 9.75 10.07 -9.52
C GLY A 216 9.54 11.01 -10.70
N SER A 217 10.48 11.92 -10.91
CA SER A 217 10.61 12.57 -12.21
C SER A 217 11.19 11.50 -13.14
N SER A 218 10.34 10.60 -13.61
CA SER A 218 10.63 9.79 -14.78
C SER A 218 10.83 10.80 -15.90
N LYS A 219 12.10 11.14 -16.17
CA LYS A 219 12.44 11.83 -17.41
C LYS A 219 12.06 10.87 -18.55
N PRO A 220 11.28 11.32 -19.54
CA PRO A 220 11.10 10.56 -20.78
C PRO A 220 12.45 10.39 -21.51
#